data_AF-A0A948VRJ9-F1
#
_entry.id   AF-A0A948VRJ9-F1
#
_cell.length_a   1.000
_cell.length_b   1.000
_cell.length_c   1.000
_cell.angle_alpha   90.00
_cell.angle_beta   90.00
_cell.angle_gamma   90.00
#
_symmetry.space_group_name_H-M   'P 1'
#
loop_
_entity.id
_entity.type
_entity.pdbx_description
1 polymer ?
#
loop_
_entity_poly.entity_id
_entity_poly.type
_entity_poly.pdbx_seq_one_letter_code
_entity_poly.pdbx_strand_id
1 'polypeptide(L)'
;MDLSHAEAGDYALKGRIDLLRRHLTGQQTATAVLTAWCKSRGLGDGEIRTEILESSLSGSRTRQTGYRRVRLFSGAAFVSAAEIRFRCEALSDDMLRELRVTRRPFGAVVAALGPRRITTLAEAPAGGWHSRAGHVLLVHATVLDRHGRPIARVREVYQGTLVM
;
A
#
# COMPACT_ATOMS: atom_id res chain seq x y z
N MET A 1 -31.66 -22.82 10.58
CA MET A 1 -30.73 -21.92 9.87
C MET A 1 -29.83 -21.33 10.94
N ASP A 2 -28.58 -21.80 11.02
CA ASP A 2 -27.71 -21.64 12.19
C ASP A 2 -26.96 -20.31 12.14
N LEU A 3 -27.52 -19.31 12.82
CA LEU A 3 -26.97 -17.95 12.93
C LEU A 3 -25.64 -17.94 13.70
N SER A 4 -25.42 -18.91 14.58
CA SER A 4 -24.28 -18.99 15.50
C SER A 4 -22.94 -19.25 14.79
N HIS A 5 -22.95 -20.04 13.71
CA HIS A 5 -21.75 -20.31 12.91
C HIS A 5 -21.37 -19.14 12.01
N ALA A 6 -22.34 -18.39 11.50
CA ALA A 6 -22.09 -17.18 10.70
C ALA A 6 -21.45 -16.09 11.57
N GLU A 7 -21.95 -15.87 12.78
CA GLU A 7 -21.38 -14.88 13.70
C GLU A 7 -19.94 -15.22 14.12
N ALA A 8 -19.64 -16.49 14.42
CA ALA A 8 -18.29 -16.91 14.80
C ALA A 8 -17.25 -16.69 13.68
N GLY A 9 -17.62 -16.97 12.43
CA GLY A 9 -16.78 -16.70 11.25
C GLY A 9 -16.48 -15.21 11.07
N ASP A 10 -17.49 -14.36 11.30
CA ASP A 10 -17.39 -12.91 11.21
C ASP A 10 -16.43 -12.33 12.25
N TYR A 11 -16.50 -12.79 13.51
CA TYR A 11 -15.57 -12.38 14.57
C TYR A 11 -14.12 -12.79 14.27
N ALA A 12 -13.90 -14.01 13.80
CA ALA A 12 -12.57 -14.49 13.45
C ALA A 12 -11.95 -13.70 12.28
N LEU A 13 -12.75 -13.37 11.26
CA LEU A 13 -12.30 -12.53 10.15
C LEU A 13 -12.00 -11.10 10.60
N LYS A 14 -12.89 -10.49 11.39
CA LYS A 14 -12.64 -9.17 11.98
C LYS A 14 -11.34 -9.15 12.78
N GLY A 15 -11.08 -10.17 13.58
CA GLY A 15 -9.82 -10.32 14.33
C GLY A 15 -8.58 -10.38 13.41
N ARG A 16 -8.67 -11.07 12.27
CA ARG A 16 -7.59 -11.12 11.27
C ARG A 16 -7.36 -9.76 10.60
N ILE A 17 -8.42 -9.03 10.28
CA ILE A 17 -8.34 -7.67 9.71
C ILE A 17 -7.72 -6.71 10.72
N ASP A 18 -8.15 -6.75 11.98
CA ASP A 18 -7.58 -5.92 13.06
C ASP A 18 -6.10 -6.24 13.28
N LEU A 19 -5.71 -7.52 13.20
CA LEU A 19 -4.30 -7.92 13.27
C LEU A 19 -3.47 -7.39 12.09
N LEU A 20 -3.98 -7.51 10.86
CA LEU A 20 -3.33 -6.98 9.66
C LEU A 20 -3.17 -5.46 9.76
N ARG A 21 -4.24 -4.75 10.17
CA ARG A 21 -4.23 -3.31 10.38
C ARG A 21 -3.11 -2.90 11.33
N ARG A 22 -3.00 -3.55 12.50
CA ARG A 22 -1.93 -3.26 13.47
C ARG A 22 -0.53 -3.40 12.87
N HIS A 23 -0.29 -4.45 12.10
CA HIS A 23 1.01 -4.67 11.45
C HIS A 23 1.29 -3.58 10.40
N LEU A 24 0.29 -3.24 9.57
CA LEU A 24 0.43 -2.22 8.54
C LEU A 24 0.71 -0.84 9.14
N THR A 25 0.02 -0.45 10.22
CA THR A 25 0.21 0.86 10.83
C THR A 25 1.47 0.96 11.69
N GLY A 26 2.07 -0.16 12.10
CA GLY A 26 3.21 -0.20 13.02
C GLY A 26 4.60 -0.10 12.38
N GLN A 27 4.70 -0.10 11.06
CA GLN A 27 5.99 -0.27 10.34
C GLN A 27 6.25 0.83 9.31
N GLN A 28 7.53 1.05 9.02
CA GLN A 28 7.99 2.18 8.21
C GLN A 28 7.58 2.12 6.72
N THR A 29 7.44 0.91 6.14
CA THR A 29 7.00 0.73 4.75
C THR A 29 5.95 -0.38 4.62
N ALA A 30 5.01 -0.23 3.69
CA ALA A 30 3.95 -1.23 3.47
C ALA A 30 4.52 -2.53 2.90
N THR A 31 5.48 -2.44 1.98
CA THR A 31 6.13 -3.60 1.35
C THR A 31 6.81 -4.49 2.38
N ALA A 32 7.54 -3.93 3.36
CA ALA A 32 8.19 -4.72 4.40
C ALA A 32 7.18 -5.49 5.26
N VAL A 33 6.05 -4.86 5.60
CA VAL A 33 4.95 -5.54 6.31
C VAL A 33 4.39 -6.67 5.48
N LEU A 34 4.08 -6.41 4.20
CA LEU A 34 3.47 -7.39 3.32
C LEU A 34 4.40 -8.59 3.10
N THR A 35 5.70 -8.37 2.93
CA THR A 35 6.70 -9.45 2.84
C THR A 35 6.66 -10.34 4.08
N ALA A 36 6.78 -9.75 5.28
CA ALA A 36 6.76 -10.51 6.52
C ALA A 36 5.43 -11.24 6.75
N TRP A 37 4.31 -10.55 6.48
CA TRP A 37 2.96 -11.09 6.63
C TRP A 37 2.72 -12.27 5.70
N CYS A 38 2.98 -12.11 4.40
CA CYS A 38 2.76 -13.15 3.40
C CYS A 38 3.64 -14.37 3.69
N LYS A 39 4.92 -14.16 4.04
CA LYS A 39 5.82 -15.23 4.45
C LYS A 39 5.30 -16.00 5.66
N SER A 40 4.82 -15.31 6.70
CA SER A 40 4.29 -15.94 7.91
C SER A 40 3.02 -16.78 7.69
N ARG A 41 2.29 -16.51 6.60
CA ARG A 41 1.03 -17.18 6.26
C ARG A 41 1.14 -18.15 5.08
N GLY A 42 2.35 -18.37 4.54
CA GLY A 42 2.54 -19.20 3.35
C GLY A 42 1.81 -18.67 2.11
N LEU A 43 1.56 -17.36 2.05
CA LEU A 43 0.88 -16.74 0.92
C LEU A 43 1.89 -16.41 -0.18
N GLY A 44 1.96 -17.25 -1.22
CA GLY A 44 2.97 -17.13 -2.27
C GLY A 44 4.37 -17.50 -1.75
N ASP A 45 5.39 -16.83 -2.26
CA ASP A 45 6.79 -16.99 -1.84
C ASP A 45 7.23 -15.99 -0.75
N GLY A 46 6.36 -15.04 -0.41
CA GLY A 46 6.62 -13.97 0.56
C GLY A 46 7.39 -12.79 -0.03
N GLU A 47 7.85 -12.85 -1.28
CA GLU A 47 8.46 -11.71 -1.97
C GLU A 47 7.37 -10.83 -2.59
N ILE A 48 7.47 -9.51 -2.39
CA ILE A 48 6.48 -8.59 -2.93
C ILE A 48 6.94 -8.04 -4.26
N ARG A 49 6.33 -8.56 -5.34
CA ARG A 49 6.50 -8.04 -6.69
C ARG A 49 5.58 -6.85 -6.92
N THR A 50 6.13 -5.78 -7.48
CA THR A 50 5.38 -4.59 -7.86
C THR A 50 5.15 -4.56 -9.37
N GLU A 51 3.92 -4.30 -9.76
CA GLU A 51 3.52 -4.04 -11.14
C GLU A 51 3.04 -2.59 -11.27
N ILE A 52 3.61 -1.84 -12.22
CA ILE A 52 3.22 -0.45 -12.46
C ILE A 52 2.17 -0.42 -13.56
N LEU A 53 0.96 0.01 -13.21
CA LEU A 53 -0.16 0.14 -14.12
C LEU A 53 -0.17 1.48 -14.83
N GLU A 54 0.25 2.53 -14.13
CA GLU A 54 0.18 3.90 -14.62
C GLU A 54 1.27 4.76 -14.00
N SER A 55 1.83 5.68 -14.77
CA SER A 55 2.81 6.66 -14.33
C SER A 55 2.67 7.92 -15.16
N SER A 56 2.49 9.06 -14.52
CA SER A 56 2.33 10.34 -15.20
C SER A 56 2.86 11.50 -14.36
N LEU A 57 3.15 12.61 -15.01
CA LEU A 57 3.50 13.88 -14.37
C LEU A 57 2.49 14.93 -14.87
N SER A 58 2.03 15.80 -13.98
CA SER A 58 1.01 16.81 -14.26
C SER A 58 1.31 18.12 -13.52
N GLY A 59 0.80 19.25 -14.02
CA GLY A 59 0.99 20.57 -13.42
C GLY A 59 2.02 21.46 -14.14
N SER A 60 2.16 22.69 -13.66
CA SER A 60 3.11 23.68 -14.20
C SER A 60 4.49 23.57 -13.54
N ARG A 61 5.51 24.24 -14.10
CA ARG A 61 6.91 24.20 -13.63
C ARG A 61 7.09 24.51 -12.13
N THR A 62 6.14 25.20 -11.49
CA THR A 62 6.24 25.60 -10.08
C THR A 62 5.50 24.68 -9.10
N ARG A 63 4.62 23.78 -9.58
CA ARG A 63 3.86 22.82 -8.75
C ARG A 63 3.58 21.52 -9.48
N GLN A 64 4.63 20.91 -10.03
CA GLN A 64 4.49 19.65 -10.75
C GLN A 64 4.23 18.50 -9.78
N THR A 65 3.13 17.79 -9.99
CA THR A 65 2.76 16.60 -9.21
C THR A 65 2.91 15.37 -10.09
N GLY A 66 3.59 14.36 -9.55
CA GLY A 66 3.67 13.05 -10.18
C GLY A 66 2.62 12.10 -9.63
N TYR A 67 2.19 11.17 -10.46
CA TYR A 67 1.22 10.14 -10.11
C TYR A 67 1.72 8.77 -10.57
N ARG A 68 1.52 7.77 -9.72
CA ARG A 68 1.74 6.36 -10.05
C ARG A 68 0.68 5.47 -9.46
N ARG A 69 0.23 4.50 -10.24
CA ARG A 69 -0.66 3.43 -9.78
C ARG A 69 0.03 2.08 -9.91
N VAL A 70 -0.02 1.29 -8.86
CA VAL A 70 0.65 0.00 -8.78
C VAL A 70 -0.26 -1.10 -8.24
N ARG A 71 0.08 -2.33 -8.58
CA ARG A 71 -0.40 -3.56 -7.92
C ARG A 71 0.78 -4.28 -7.28
N LEU A 72 0.53 -4.89 -6.13
CA LEU A 72 1.48 -5.68 -5.37
C LEU A 72 1.00 -7.12 -5.33
N PHE A 73 1.94 -8.04 -5.54
CA PHE A 73 1.69 -9.48 -5.56
C PHE A 73 2.69 -10.20 -4.65
N SER A 74 2.24 -11.28 -4.00
CA SER A 74 3.11 -12.29 -3.38
C SER A 74 2.95 -13.58 -4.19
N GLY A 75 3.99 -14.01 -4.91
CA GLY A 75 3.83 -14.96 -6.01
C GLY A 75 2.73 -14.53 -7.02
N ALA A 76 1.71 -15.37 -7.20
CA ALA A 76 0.54 -15.07 -8.04
C ALA A 76 -0.61 -14.35 -7.28
N ALA A 77 -0.54 -14.24 -5.95
CA ALA A 77 -1.61 -13.67 -5.15
C ALA A 77 -1.59 -12.14 -5.22
N PHE A 78 -2.69 -11.54 -5.68
CA PHE A 78 -2.88 -10.09 -5.64
C PHE A 78 -3.21 -9.65 -4.21
N VAL A 79 -2.33 -8.84 -3.60
CA VAL A 79 -2.43 -8.50 -2.17
C VAL A 79 -2.75 -7.03 -1.91
N SER A 80 -2.37 -6.12 -2.82
CA SER A 80 -2.64 -4.69 -2.62
C SER A 80 -2.57 -3.90 -3.93
N ALA A 81 -3.39 -2.86 -4.05
CA ALA A 81 -3.19 -1.80 -5.03
C ALA A 81 -2.86 -0.48 -4.31
N ALA A 82 -2.04 0.37 -4.94
CA ALA A 82 -1.73 1.68 -4.39
C ALA A 82 -1.72 2.77 -5.47
N GLU A 83 -2.22 3.93 -5.08
CA GLU A 83 -2.06 5.19 -5.80
C GLU A 83 -1.09 6.08 -5.03
N ILE A 84 -0.08 6.59 -5.73
CA ILE A 84 0.99 7.42 -5.18
C ILE A 84 0.91 8.76 -5.89
N ARG A 85 0.70 9.84 -5.14
CA ARG A 85 0.82 11.22 -5.61
C ARG A 85 2.04 11.85 -4.95
N PHE A 86 3.04 12.25 -5.73
CA PHE A 86 4.32 12.74 -5.21
C PHE A 86 4.63 14.15 -5.70
N ARG A 87 5.34 14.90 -4.87
CA ARG A 87 5.78 16.26 -5.13
C ARG A 87 7.06 16.20 -5.95
N CYS A 88 7.04 16.68 -7.20
CA CYS A 88 8.23 16.59 -8.04
C CYS A 88 9.37 17.46 -7.49
N GLU A 89 9.03 18.60 -6.88
CA GLU A 89 10.00 19.51 -6.25
C GLU A 89 10.71 18.91 -5.01
N ALA A 90 10.21 17.80 -4.49
CA ALA A 90 10.84 17.09 -3.37
C ALA A 90 11.84 16.00 -3.83
N LEU A 91 11.98 15.78 -5.14
CA LEU A 91 12.83 14.77 -5.74
C LEU A 91 13.94 15.41 -6.58
N SER A 92 15.06 14.72 -6.74
CA SER A 92 16.09 15.14 -7.71
C SER A 92 15.64 14.88 -9.14
N ASP A 93 16.25 15.58 -10.10
CA ASP A 93 16.01 15.35 -11.53
C ASP A 93 16.29 13.91 -11.95
N ASP A 94 17.28 13.26 -11.32
CA ASP A 94 17.61 11.86 -11.58
C ASP A 94 16.50 10.91 -11.13
N MET A 95 15.94 11.12 -9.94
CA MET A 95 14.79 10.37 -9.45
C MET A 95 13.58 10.57 -10.37
N LEU A 96 13.31 11.81 -10.78
CA LEU A 96 12.21 12.12 -11.71
C LEU A 96 12.39 11.46 -13.06
N ARG A 97 13.61 11.48 -13.60
CA ARG A 97 13.95 10.79 -14.86
C ARG A 97 13.73 9.30 -14.73
N GLU A 98 14.20 8.70 -13.65
CA GLU A 98 14.03 7.27 -13.39
C GLU A 98 12.55 6.88 -13.28
N LEU A 99 11.73 7.68 -12.58
CA LEU A 99 10.28 7.49 -12.49
C LEU A 99 9.58 7.70 -13.85
N ARG A 100 10.19 8.41 -14.79
CA ARG A 100 9.62 8.63 -16.13
C ARG A 100 9.93 7.48 -17.08
N VAL A 101 11.17 6.98 -17.05
CA VAL A 101 11.66 6.07 -18.10
C VAL A 101 11.70 4.59 -17.66
N THR A 102 11.58 4.32 -16.36
CA THR A 102 11.67 2.95 -15.83
C THR A 102 10.38 2.52 -15.14
N ARG A 103 10.22 1.20 -15.01
CA ARG A 103 9.19 0.59 -14.17
C ARG A 103 9.66 0.27 -12.73
N ARG A 104 10.71 0.93 -12.23
CA ARG A 104 11.19 0.73 -10.85
C ARG A 104 10.16 1.22 -9.83
N PRO A 105 9.90 0.53 -8.70
CA PRO A 105 8.93 0.97 -7.69
C PRO A 105 9.29 2.32 -7.07
N PHE A 106 8.30 3.16 -6.75
CA PHE A 106 8.52 4.49 -6.18
C PHE A 106 9.43 4.46 -4.94
N GLY A 107 9.14 3.56 -3.98
CA GLY A 107 9.93 3.40 -2.76
C GLY A 107 11.39 3.06 -3.01
N ALA A 108 11.69 2.32 -4.10
CA ALA A 108 13.07 2.00 -4.48
C ALA A 108 13.79 3.21 -5.08
N VAL A 109 13.10 4.02 -5.90
CA VAL A 109 13.68 5.24 -6.48
C VAL A 109 14.01 6.27 -5.40
N VAL A 110 13.11 6.43 -4.41
CA VAL A 110 13.29 7.43 -3.34
C VAL A 110 14.04 6.91 -2.12
N ALA A 111 14.59 5.69 -2.17
CA ALA A 111 15.23 5.04 -1.02
C ALA A 111 16.34 5.91 -0.40
N ALA A 112 17.12 6.62 -1.23
CA ALA A 112 18.19 7.52 -0.80
C ALA A 112 17.71 8.71 0.05
N LEU A 113 16.40 9.03 0.04
CA LEU A 113 15.80 10.07 0.89
C LEU A 113 15.49 9.57 2.32
N GLY A 114 15.65 8.29 2.59
CA GLY A 114 15.26 7.67 3.87
C GLY A 114 13.75 7.77 4.13
N PRO A 115 12.89 7.25 3.23
CA PRO A 115 11.47 7.48 3.30
C PRO A 115 10.84 6.78 4.52
N ARG A 116 9.95 7.49 5.22
CA ARG A 116 9.13 6.93 6.30
C ARG A 116 7.65 7.18 6.03
N ARG A 117 6.84 6.13 6.16
CA ARG A 117 5.38 6.20 6.03
C ARG A 117 4.75 6.58 7.37
N ILE A 118 3.88 7.59 7.36
CA ILE A 118 3.00 7.95 8.47
C ILE A 118 1.56 7.69 8.05
N THR A 119 0.92 6.72 8.68
CA THR A 119 -0.50 6.44 8.44
C THR A 119 -1.35 7.61 8.95
N THR A 120 -2.20 8.14 8.08
CA THR A 120 -3.15 9.22 8.40
C THR A 120 -4.59 8.70 8.50
N LEU A 121 -4.89 7.56 7.87
CA LEU A 121 -6.19 6.90 7.91
C LEU A 121 -6.00 5.40 7.72
N ALA A 122 -6.76 4.58 8.43
CA ALA A 122 -6.87 3.15 8.19
C ALA A 122 -8.29 2.68 8.51
N GLU A 123 -9.02 2.20 7.52
CA GLU A 123 -10.44 1.89 7.65
C GLU A 123 -10.78 0.58 6.94
N ALA A 124 -11.64 -0.23 7.56
CA ALA A 124 -12.28 -1.35 6.89
C ALA A 124 -13.54 -0.85 6.15
N PRO A 125 -13.97 -1.49 5.04
CA PRO A 125 -15.16 -1.09 4.31
C PRO A 125 -16.43 -1.05 5.19
N ALA A 126 -17.28 -0.05 4.97
CA ALA A 126 -18.60 0.02 5.58
C ALA A 126 -19.51 -1.12 5.05
N GLY A 127 -20.27 -1.77 5.93
CA GLY A 127 -21.11 -2.93 5.60
C GLY A 127 -20.49 -4.29 5.90
N GLY A 128 -19.31 -4.33 6.51
CA GLY A 128 -18.63 -5.57 6.85
C GLY A 128 -18.09 -6.31 5.62
N TRP A 129 -17.58 -7.53 5.83
CA TRP A 129 -16.91 -8.31 4.79
C TRP A 129 -17.82 -8.76 3.64
N HIS A 130 -19.14 -8.68 3.82
CA HIS A 130 -20.14 -8.92 2.76
C HIS A 130 -20.08 -7.88 1.64
N SER A 131 -19.27 -6.82 1.79
CA SER A 131 -18.98 -5.93 0.68
C SER A 131 -18.35 -6.74 -0.46
N ARG A 132 -19.03 -6.75 -1.62
CA ARG A 132 -18.56 -7.35 -2.88
C ARG A 132 -17.22 -6.77 -3.39
N ALA A 133 -16.62 -5.83 -2.66
CA ALA A 133 -15.51 -5.00 -3.10
C ALA A 133 -14.13 -5.69 -3.02
N GLY A 134 -14.05 -6.94 -2.53
CA GLY A 134 -12.84 -7.78 -2.56
C GLY A 134 -11.65 -7.30 -1.71
N HIS A 135 -11.73 -6.12 -1.10
CA HIS A 135 -10.72 -5.53 -0.25
C HIS A 135 -11.18 -5.46 1.20
N VAL A 136 -10.22 -5.46 2.13
CA VAL A 136 -10.45 -5.57 3.57
C VAL A 136 -9.92 -4.38 4.36
N LEU A 137 -9.04 -3.58 3.76
CA LEU A 137 -8.51 -2.39 4.41
C LEU A 137 -8.15 -1.32 3.37
N LEU A 138 -8.57 -0.09 3.63
CA LEU A 138 -8.12 1.12 2.97
C LEU A 138 -7.18 1.86 3.92
N VAL A 139 -6.00 2.24 3.44
CA VAL A 139 -5.03 3.04 4.22
C VAL A 139 -4.64 4.27 3.43
N HIS A 140 -4.68 5.43 4.08
CA HIS A 140 -4.02 6.63 3.58
C HIS A 140 -2.77 6.89 4.42
N ALA A 141 -1.69 7.26 3.74
CA ALA A 141 -0.45 7.61 4.40
C ALA A 141 0.25 8.78 3.71
N THR A 142 1.02 9.53 4.49
CA THR A 142 2.00 10.48 3.98
C THR A 142 3.38 9.86 4.07
N VAL A 143 4.15 9.94 3.00
CA VAL A 143 5.57 9.56 2.98
C VAL A 143 6.40 10.81 3.24
N LEU A 144 7.24 10.73 4.26
CA LEU A 144 8.18 11.77 4.65
C LEU A 144 9.60 11.36 4.27
N ASP A 145 10.48 12.33 3.99
CA ASP A 145 11.92 12.09 3.94
C ASP A 145 12.54 11.97 5.36
N ARG A 146 13.85 11.72 5.43
CA ARG A 146 14.60 11.67 6.71
C ARG A 146 14.54 12.96 7.54
N HIS A 147 14.21 14.09 6.94
CA HIS A 147 14.06 15.39 7.61
C HIS A 147 12.60 15.69 7.99
N GLY A 148 11.68 14.74 7.81
CA GLY A 148 10.27 14.88 8.13
C GLY A 148 9.47 15.68 7.09
N ARG A 149 10.03 15.96 5.90
CA ARG A 149 9.35 16.73 4.86
C ARG A 149 8.48 15.81 4.01
N PRO A 150 7.24 16.19 3.68
CA PRO A 150 6.35 15.35 2.88
C PRO A 150 6.80 15.30 1.42
N ILE A 151 7.00 14.07 0.92
CA ILE A 151 7.39 13.81 -0.47
C ILE A 151 6.25 13.18 -1.29
N ALA A 152 5.35 12.43 -0.64
CA ALA A 152 4.22 11.80 -1.31
C ALA A 152 3.02 11.55 -0.39
N ARG A 153 1.84 11.40 -0.99
CA ARG A 153 0.66 10.77 -0.37
C ARG A 153 0.37 9.46 -1.08
N VAL A 154 -0.01 8.46 -0.29
CA VAL A 154 -0.32 7.13 -0.77
C VAL A 154 -1.71 6.74 -0.30
N ARG A 155 -2.49 6.19 -1.23
CA ARG A 155 -3.75 5.51 -0.95
C ARG A 155 -3.57 4.03 -1.28
N GLU A 156 -3.71 3.16 -0.29
CA GLU A 156 -3.41 1.73 -0.36
C GLU A 156 -4.70 0.94 -0.11
N VAL A 157 -4.97 -0.04 -0.96
CA VAL A 157 -6.17 -0.90 -0.90
C VAL A 157 -5.72 -2.35 -0.77
N TYR A 158 -5.90 -2.93 0.41
CA TYR A 158 -5.46 -4.27 0.76
C TYR A 158 -6.55 -5.31 0.51
N GLN A 159 -6.19 -6.41 -0.15
CA GLN A 159 -7.13 -7.40 -0.68
C GLN A 159 -7.50 -8.47 0.36
N GLY A 160 -8.69 -9.06 0.21
CA GLY A 160 -9.19 -10.11 1.11
C GLY A 160 -8.28 -11.33 1.22
N THR A 161 -7.50 -11.62 0.17
CA THR A 161 -6.48 -12.68 0.16
C THR A 161 -5.48 -12.59 1.32
N LEU A 162 -5.25 -11.40 1.90
CA LEU A 162 -4.35 -11.23 3.04
C LEU A 162 -4.90 -11.77 4.37
N VAL A 163 -6.20 -12.04 4.44
CA VAL A 163 -6.87 -12.48 5.67
C VAL A 163 -7.69 -13.74 5.47
N MET A 164 -7.67 -14.35 4.28
CA MET A 164 -8.28 -15.66 4.04
C MET A 164 -7.49 -16.77 4.74
#